data_AF-A0A162WLI6-F1
#
_entry.id   AF-A0A162WLI6-F1
#
_cell.length_a   1.000
_cell.length_b   1.000
_cell.length_c   1.000
_cell.angle_alpha   90.00
_cell.angle_beta   90.00
_cell.angle_gamma   90.00
#
_symmetry.space_group_name_H-M   'P 1'
#
loop_
_entity.id
_entity.type
_entity.pdbx_description
1 polymer ?
#
loop_
_entity_poly.entity_id
_entity_poly.type
_entity_poly.pdbx_seq_one_letter_code
_entity_poly.pdbx_strand_id
1 'polypeptide(L)'
;MAYNRASNDVYDRLANITGDMGWPWSALEPHYFKNSQLVVPADERDYGDEVNESAHGNGPVEVSVPGKIILSAGVIGTPKILMQSGIGPASTLSSFNISDIVDLPSVGQNLTDHPLDALYSTVNANTTVHPILRSPTIMEQALQTWNDTHRDPLTNSAASVIAMLRLPQNATMFDTLLEPRSRPSTWLRRPPVR
;
A
#
# COMPACT_ATOMS: atom_id res chain seq x y z
N MET A 1 -12.71 14.41 -3.70
CA MET A 1 -12.33 15.81 -4.00
C MET A 1 -11.63 16.33 -2.77
N ALA A 2 -10.43 16.89 -2.88
CA ALA A 2 -9.72 17.48 -1.74
C ALA A 2 -10.05 18.98 -1.67
N TYR A 3 -10.35 19.48 -0.48
CA TYR A 3 -10.47 20.91 -0.23
C TYR A 3 -9.14 21.39 0.36
N ASN A 4 -8.40 22.19 -0.41
CA ASN A 4 -7.06 22.65 -0.04
C ASN A 4 -6.93 24.14 -0.35
N ARG A 5 -6.24 24.87 0.53
CA ARG A 5 -5.81 26.25 0.29
C ARG A 5 -4.29 26.35 0.30
N ALA A 6 -3.75 27.36 -0.39
CA ALA A 6 -2.34 27.69 -0.31
C ALA A 6 -2.02 28.46 0.98
N SER A 7 -0.74 28.57 1.33
CA SER A 7 -0.31 29.44 2.43
C SER A 7 -0.50 30.92 2.08
N ASN A 8 -0.63 31.77 3.10
CA ASN A 8 -0.80 33.22 2.94
C ASN A 8 0.29 33.83 2.03
N ASP A 9 1.55 33.39 2.22
CA ASP A 9 2.70 33.82 1.41
C ASP A 9 2.54 33.61 -0.10
N VAL A 10 1.80 32.57 -0.52
CA VAL A 10 1.56 32.31 -1.95
C VAL A 10 0.68 33.40 -2.55
N TYR A 11 -0.35 33.82 -1.83
CA TYR A 11 -1.26 34.88 -2.25
C TYR A 11 -0.58 36.25 -2.25
N ASP A 12 0.20 36.55 -1.21
CA ASP A 12 0.95 37.80 -1.12
C ASP A 12 2.03 37.90 -2.22
N ARG A 13 2.69 36.77 -2.54
CA ARG A 13 3.63 36.70 -3.66
C ARG A 13 2.94 36.93 -5.00
N LEU A 14 1.74 36.37 -5.19
CA LEU A 14 0.97 36.56 -6.40
C LEU A 14 0.60 38.04 -6.60
N ALA A 15 0.13 38.70 -5.53
CA ALA A 15 -0.15 40.14 -5.54
C ALA A 15 1.08 40.97 -5.95
N ASN A 16 2.26 40.63 -5.44
CA ASN A 16 3.50 41.34 -5.78
C ASN A 16 3.92 41.14 -7.25
N ILE A 17 3.68 39.95 -7.82
CA ILE A 17 4.02 39.66 -9.22
C ILE A 17 3.05 40.36 -10.18
N THR A 18 1.75 40.33 -9.86
CA THR A 18 0.70 40.86 -10.75
C THR A 18 0.46 42.35 -10.58
N GLY A 19 0.84 42.92 -9.42
CA GLY A 19 0.50 44.30 -9.04
C GLY A 19 -0.98 44.49 -8.68
N ASP A 20 -1.75 43.42 -8.55
CA ASP A 20 -3.19 43.46 -8.28
C ASP A 20 -3.48 43.28 -6.78
N MET A 21 -4.02 44.33 -6.18
CA MET A 21 -4.34 44.44 -4.74
C MET A 21 -5.56 43.61 -4.32
N GLY A 22 -6.20 42.88 -5.24
CA GLY A 22 -7.22 41.87 -4.93
C GLY A 22 -6.64 40.52 -4.48
N TRP A 23 -5.36 40.25 -4.75
CA TRP A 23 -4.70 38.98 -4.40
C TRP A 23 -4.05 38.85 -3.03
N PRO A 24 -3.66 39.90 -2.27
CA PRO A 24 -3.00 39.70 -0.98
C PRO A 24 -3.96 38.99 -0.02
N TRP A 25 -3.42 38.20 0.92
CA TRP A 25 -4.24 37.38 1.83
C TRP A 25 -5.27 38.21 2.57
N SER A 26 -4.92 39.42 3.01
CA SER A 26 -5.82 40.35 3.69
C SER A 26 -7.06 40.74 2.88
N ALA A 27 -6.97 40.72 1.54
CA ALA A 27 -8.11 40.97 0.65
C ALA A 27 -8.95 39.71 0.42
N LEU A 28 -8.30 38.53 0.34
CA LEU A 28 -8.98 37.25 0.07
C LEU A 28 -9.60 36.61 1.32
N GLU A 29 -9.02 36.84 2.49
CA GLU A 29 -9.38 36.23 3.77
C GLU A 29 -10.88 36.35 4.09
N PRO A 30 -11.54 37.52 3.97
CA PRO A 30 -12.97 37.63 4.24
C PRO A 30 -13.84 36.80 3.29
N HIS A 31 -13.37 36.57 2.06
CA HIS A 31 -14.07 35.74 1.08
C HIS A 31 -13.81 34.25 1.32
N TYR A 32 -12.61 33.91 1.77
CA TYR A 32 -12.25 32.54 2.12
C TYR A 32 -13.15 32.00 3.24
N PHE A 33 -13.30 32.77 4.32
CA PHE A 33 -14.20 32.41 5.44
C PHE A 33 -15.69 32.44 5.09
N LYS A 34 -16.08 33.09 3.99
CA LYS A 34 -17.46 33.04 3.47
C LYS A 34 -17.71 31.83 2.57
N ASN A 35 -16.68 31.10 2.16
CA ASN A 35 -16.80 30.05 1.17
C ASN A 35 -17.14 28.69 1.80
N SER A 36 -16.44 28.30 2.88
CA SER A 36 -16.61 26.99 3.51
C SER A 36 -16.99 27.03 4.97
N GLN A 37 -17.65 25.96 5.42
CA GLN A 37 -17.94 25.65 6.81
C GLN A 37 -17.42 24.25 7.15
N LEU A 38 -16.76 24.12 8.31
CA LEU A 38 -16.35 22.82 8.82
C LEU A 38 -17.57 22.10 9.37
N VAL A 39 -17.82 20.88 8.90
CA VAL A 39 -18.89 20.00 9.38
C VAL A 39 -18.33 18.71 9.94
N VAL A 40 -19.13 18.05 10.77
CA VAL A 40 -18.80 16.74 11.32
C VAL A 40 -18.62 15.74 10.17
N PRO A 41 -17.59 14.88 10.20
CA PRO A 41 -17.40 13.81 9.22
C PRO A 41 -18.62 12.90 9.10
N ALA A 42 -18.82 12.34 7.90
CA ALA A 42 -19.97 11.48 7.62
C ALA A 42 -20.06 10.22 8.49
N ASP A 43 -18.96 9.80 9.11
CA ASP A 43 -18.91 8.68 10.05
C ASP A 43 -18.92 9.10 11.52
N GLU A 44 -19.19 10.39 11.79
CA GLU A 44 -19.35 10.97 13.12
C GLU A 44 -18.15 10.74 14.05
N ARG A 45 -16.97 10.45 13.48
CA ARG A 45 -15.77 10.25 14.29
C ARG A 45 -15.32 11.56 14.93
N ASP A 46 -14.74 11.43 16.10
CA ASP A 46 -13.94 12.51 16.67
C ASP A 46 -12.71 12.73 15.77
N TYR A 47 -12.50 13.99 15.39
CA TYR A 47 -11.40 14.42 14.53
C TYR A 47 -10.36 15.26 15.28
N GLY A 48 -10.53 15.45 16.59
CA GLY A 48 -9.54 16.05 17.49
C GLY A 48 -8.80 17.25 16.88
N ASP A 49 -7.46 17.18 16.93
CA ASP A 49 -6.56 18.24 16.44
C ASP A 49 -6.19 18.11 14.94
N GLU A 50 -6.88 17.25 14.17
CA GLU A 50 -6.58 17.06 12.74
C GLU A 50 -6.90 18.31 11.91
N VAL A 51 -7.78 19.17 12.41
CA VAL A 51 -8.22 20.39 11.73
C VAL A 51 -8.11 21.59 12.66
N ASN A 52 -7.59 22.68 12.12
CA ASN A 52 -7.66 23.97 12.76
C ASN A 52 -9.04 24.60 12.48
N GLU A 53 -9.96 24.55 13.44
CA GLU A 53 -11.31 25.10 13.30
C GLU A 53 -11.32 26.59 12.94
N SER A 54 -10.35 27.36 13.44
CA SER A 54 -10.23 28.80 13.15
C SER A 54 -9.87 29.10 11.69
N ALA A 55 -9.47 28.08 10.92
CA ALA A 55 -9.22 28.20 9.49
C ALA A 55 -10.50 28.04 8.63
N HIS A 56 -11.66 27.85 9.24
CA HIS A 56 -12.95 27.69 8.56
C HIS A 56 -13.95 28.74 9.02
N GLY A 57 -14.90 29.08 8.14
CA GLY A 57 -15.94 30.06 8.45
C GLY A 57 -17.34 29.44 8.40
N ASN A 58 -18.32 30.21 7.91
CA ASN A 58 -19.73 29.81 7.88
C ASN A 58 -20.29 29.95 6.44
N GLY A 59 -19.57 29.37 5.49
CA GLY A 59 -19.91 29.41 4.07
C GLY A 59 -20.75 28.22 3.60
N PRO A 60 -21.30 28.26 2.37
CA PRO A 60 -22.19 27.22 1.85
C PRO A 60 -21.48 25.91 1.48
N VAL A 61 -20.15 25.88 1.39
CA VAL A 61 -19.40 24.66 1.06
C VAL A 61 -19.05 23.90 2.33
N GLU A 62 -19.68 22.76 2.54
CA GLU A 62 -19.38 21.87 3.66
C GLU A 62 -18.07 21.13 3.42
N VAL A 63 -17.15 21.23 4.38
CA VAL A 63 -15.87 20.53 4.37
C VAL A 63 -15.72 19.73 5.67
N SER A 64 -15.17 18.53 5.60
CA SER A 64 -14.94 17.66 6.77
C SER A 64 -13.64 16.90 6.62
N VAL A 65 -13.16 16.31 7.71
CA VAL A 65 -12.03 15.37 7.62
C VAL A 65 -12.45 14.08 6.92
N PRO A 66 -11.51 13.37 6.27
CA PRO A 66 -11.79 12.05 5.75
C PRO A 66 -12.28 11.14 6.87
N GLY A 67 -13.43 10.47 6.68
CA GLY A 67 -14.01 9.60 7.70
C GLY A 67 -13.06 8.47 8.08
N LYS A 68 -12.58 7.69 7.11
CA LYS A 68 -11.68 6.55 7.39
C LYS A 68 -10.40 6.62 6.60
N ILE A 69 -9.29 6.31 7.27
CA ILE A 69 -8.00 6.07 6.64
C ILE A 69 -7.88 4.57 6.37
N ILE A 70 -7.70 4.20 5.11
CA ILE A 70 -7.45 2.80 4.70
C ILE A 70 -5.95 2.65 4.45
N LEU A 71 -5.29 1.80 5.25
CA LEU A 71 -3.86 1.54 5.13
C LEU A 71 -3.60 0.31 4.25
N SER A 72 -3.20 0.57 3.00
CA SER A 72 -2.97 -0.47 1.97
C SER A 72 -1.50 -0.56 1.51
N ALA A 73 -0.55 -0.49 2.45
CA ALA A 73 0.89 -0.50 2.16
C ALA A 73 1.49 -1.92 2.03
N GLY A 74 0.66 -2.95 1.88
CA GLY A 74 1.06 -4.34 1.73
C GLY A 74 1.58 -4.99 3.03
N VAL A 75 1.88 -6.30 2.97
CA VAL A 75 2.26 -7.10 4.15
C VAL A 75 3.53 -6.62 4.86
N ILE A 76 4.42 -5.91 4.14
CA ILE A 76 5.64 -5.32 4.71
C ILE A 76 5.42 -3.87 5.15
N GLY A 77 4.77 -3.05 4.32
CA GLY A 77 4.63 -1.62 4.57
C GLY A 77 3.59 -1.30 5.64
N THR A 78 2.45 -1.99 5.65
CA THR A 78 1.37 -1.74 6.62
C THR A 78 1.83 -1.92 8.08
N PRO A 79 2.41 -3.06 8.51
CA PRO A 79 2.87 -3.19 9.90
C PRO A 79 4.00 -2.23 10.25
N LYS A 80 4.85 -1.85 9.28
CA LYS A 80 5.90 -0.85 9.49
C LYS A 80 5.31 0.53 9.79
N ILE A 81 4.34 0.99 9.00
CA ILE A 81 3.68 2.28 9.20
C ILE A 81 2.96 2.29 10.55
N LEU A 82 2.22 1.24 10.89
CA LEU A 82 1.56 1.13 12.19
C LEU A 82 2.55 1.25 13.34
N MET A 83 3.67 0.51 13.32
CA MET A 83 4.68 0.60 14.37
C MET A 83 5.34 1.98 14.43
N GLN A 84 5.63 2.62 13.30
CA GLN A 84 6.17 3.98 13.26
C GLN A 84 5.18 5.03 13.76
N SER A 85 3.88 4.73 13.72
CA SER A 85 2.80 5.53 14.30
C SER A 85 2.46 5.14 15.76
N GLY A 86 3.29 4.31 16.43
CA GLY A 86 3.07 3.92 17.82
C GLY A 86 2.01 2.83 18.03
N ILE A 87 1.63 2.10 16.98
CA ILE A 87 0.66 1.00 17.03
C ILE A 87 1.40 -0.32 16.77
N GLY A 88 1.67 -1.11 17.81
CA GLY A 88 2.41 -2.36 17.69
C GLY A 88 2.89 -2.90 19.03
N PRO A 89 3.78 -3.91 19.06
CA PRO A 89 4.25 -4.49 20.31
C PRO A 89 5.03 -3.46 21.14
N ALA A 90 4.55 -3.12 22.34
CA ALA A 90 5.14 -2.07 23.17
C ALA A 90 6.64 -2.27 23.43
N SER A 91 7.10 -3.51 23.62
CA SER A 91 8.52 -3.83 23.80
C SER A 91 9.36 -3.48 22.57
N THR A 92 8.84 -3.73 21.38
CA THR A 92 9.51 -3.40 20.11
C THR A 92 9.53 -1.89 19.92
N LEU A 93 8.42 -1.20 20.13
CA LEU A 93 8.33 0.27 20.02
C LEU A 93 9.30 0.96 20.97
N SER A 94 9.34 0.53 22.23
CA SER A 94 10.26 1.04 23.26
C SER A 94 11.72 0.87 22.87
N SER A 95 12.09 -0.25 22.22
CA SER A 95 13.48 -0.48 21.77
C SER A 95 13.96 0.52 20.70
N PHE A 96 13.02 1.19 20.02
CA PHE A 96 13.29 2.22 19.02
C PHE A 96 12.93 3.63 19.50
N ASN A 97 12.70 3.83 20.81
CA ASN A 97 12.27 5.11 21.39
C ASN A 97 10.98 5.67 20.75
N ILE A 98 10.06 4.79 20.35
CA ILE A 98 8.73 5.17 19.84
C ILE A 98 7.73 5.05 20.98
N SER A 99 6.98 6.12 21.24
CA SER A 99 5.86 6.10 22.20
C SER A 99 4.80 5.13 21.71
N ASP A 100 4.38 4.19 22.55
CA ASP A 100 3.25 3.31 22.28
C ASP A 100 1.93 4.07 22.50
N ILE A 101 1.17 4.24 21.42
CA ILE A 101 -0.20 4.76 21.46
C ILE A 101 -1.17 3.60 21.69
N VAL A 102 -0.90 2.45 21.05
CA VAL A 102 -1.69 1.23 21.18
C VAL A 102 -0.74 0.03 21.21
N ASP A 103 -0.69 -0.68 22.35
CA ASP A 103 0.02 -1.96 22.44
C ASP A 103 -0.76 -3.05 21.70
N LEU A 104 -0.26 -3.41 20.52
CA LEU A 104 -0.87 -4.41 19.65
C LEU A 104 0.20 -5.44 19.22
N PRO A 105 0.45 -6.48 20.03
CA PRO A 105 1.60 -7.38 19.86
C PRO A 105 1.58 -8.22 18.58
N SER A 106 0.42 -8.34 17.93
CA SER A 106 0.27 -9.07 16.66
C SER A 106 0.77 -8.28 15.43
N VAL A 107 1.00 -6.96 15.55
CA VAL A 107 1.49 -6.14 14.42
C VAL A 107 2.88 -6.60 14.01
N GLY A 108 3.06 -6.89 12.72
CA GLY A 108 4.32 -7.38 12.16
C GLY A 108 4.61 -8.86 12.43
N GLN A 109 3.72 -9.58 13.12
CA GLN A 109 3.85 -11.02 13.38
C GLN A 109 3.13 -11.85 12.31
N ASN A 110 3.30 -13.18 12.38
CA ASN A 110 2.61 -14.15 11.52
C ASN A 110 2.86 -13.95 10.01
N LEU A 111 4.03 -13.45 9.64
CA LEU A 111 4.47 -13.43 8.24
C LEU A 111 4.58 -14.87 7.74
N THR A 112 3.77 -15.21 6.74
CA THR A 112 3.80 -16.50 6.05
C THR A 112 4.10 -16.25 4.58
N ASP A 113 5.01 -17.04 4.02
CA ASP A 113 5.39 -16.94 2.61
C ASP A 113 5.54 -18.35 2.01
N HIS A 114 5.52 -18.43 0.68
CA HIS A 114 5.78 -19.64 -0.07
C HIS A 114 7.26 -19.69 -0.45
N PRO A 115 8.09 -20.53 0.19
CA PRO A 115 9.49 -20.66 -0.21
C PRO A 115 9.57 -21.15 -1.65
N LEU A 116 10.44 -20.52 -2.44
CA LEU A 116 10.63 -20.81 -3.85
C LEU A 116 11.99 -21.48 -4.05
N ASP A 117 11.99 -22.63 -4.73
CA ASP A 117 13.18 -23.28 -5.25
C ASP A 117 13.06 -23.42 -6.78
N ALA A 118 14.15 -23.18 -7.49
CA ALA A 118 14.17 -23.10 -8.95
C ALA A 118 15.09 -24.17 -9.53
N LEU A 119 14.49 -25.12 -10.26
CA LEU A 119 15.22 -26.14 -11.00
C LEU A 119 15.29 -25.74 -12.48
N TYR A 120 16.52 -25.58 -12.99
CA TYR A 120 16.76 -25.30 -14.40
C TYR A 120 17.32 -26.54 -15.11
N SER A 121 16.89 -26.77 -16.35
CA SER A 121 17.39 -27.84 -17.20
C SER A 121 17.72 -27.32 -18.60
N THR A 122 18.76 -27.89 -19.21
CA THR A 122 19.11 -27.59 -20.61
C THR A 122 18.14 -28.29 -21.55
N VAL A 123 17.64 -27.55 -22.54
CA VAL A 123 16.75 -28.08 -23.57
C VAL A 123 17.37 -27.91 -24.95
N ASN A 124 17.15 -28.88 -25.83
CA ASN A 124 17.51 -28.77 -27.24
C ASN A 124 16.36 -28.07 -28.00
N ALA A 125 16.18 -26.78 -27.75
CA ALA A 125 15.14 -25.97 -28.38
C ALA A 125 15.59 -24.51 -28.57
N ASN A 126 15.22 -23.92 -29.70
CA ASN A 126 15.47 -22.51 -30.03
C ASN A 126 14.26 -21.59 -29.73
N THR A 127 13.19 -22.14 -29.17
CA THR A 127 11.93 -21.43 -28.87
C THR A 127 11.83 -20.95 -27.42
N THR A 128 12.90 -21.06 -26.63
CA THR A 128 12.90 -20.58 -25.24
C THR A 128 12.96 -19.05 -25.19
N VAL A 129 12.58 -18.45 -24.07
CA VAL A 129 12.64 -16.99 -23.85
C VAL A 129 14.08 -16.47 -23.63
N HIS A 130 15.05 -17.36 -23.46
CA HIS A 130 16.40 -17.01 -23.04
C HIS A 130 17.18 -16.13 -24.04
N PRO A 131 17.10 -16.34 -25.38
CA PRO A 131 17.73 -15.45 -26.35
C PRO A 131 17.14 -14.03 -26.34
N ILE A 132 15.83 -13.88 -26.08
CA ILE A 132 15.16 -12.58 -26.00
C ILE A 132 15.79 -11.73 -24.88
N LEU A 133 16.06 -12.34 -23.73
CA LEU A 133 16.64 -11.65 -22.57
C LEU A 133 18.15 -11.34 -22.71
N ARG A 134 18.83 -11.91 -23.72
CA ARG A 134 20.29 -11.84 -23.87
C ARG A 134 20.78 -11.15 -25.14
N SER A 135 19.90 -10.95 -26.13
CA SER A 135 20.24 -10.32 -27.41
C SER A 135 19.38 -9.08 -27.66
N PRO A 136 19.97 -7.88 -27.71
CA PRO A 136 19.25 -6.64 -27.99
C PRO A 136 18.47 -6.69 -29.30
N THR A 137 19.03 -7.29 -30.35
CA THR A 137 18.38 -7.40 -31.67
C THR A 137 17.11 -8.27 -31.60
N ILE A 138 17.15 -9.38 -30.87
CA ILE A 138 15.98 -10.26 -30.72
C ILE A 138 14.91 -9.58 -29.85
N MET A 139 15.32 -8.85 -28.81
CA MET A 139 14.41 -8.04 -28.01
C MET A 139 13.72 -6.94 -28.84
N GLU A 140 14.45 -6.26 -29.72
CA GLU A 140 13.89 -5.21 -30.58
C GLU A 140 12.85 -5.77 -31.57
N GLN A 141 13.13 -6.94 -32.17
CA GLN A 141 12.16 -7.64 -33.03
C GLN A 141 10.91 -8.07 -32.25
N ALA A 142 11.09 -8.58 -31.03
CA ALA A 142 9.98 -8.94 -30.15
C ALA A 142 9.13 -7.72 -29.77
N LEU A 143 9.75 -6.58 -29.49
CA LEU A 143 9.07 -5.33 -29.18
C LEU A 143 8.30 -4.79 -30.40
N GLN A 144 8.89 -4.86 -31.59
CA GLN A 144 8.19 -4.45 -32.82
C GLN A 144 6.95 -5.31 -33.07
N THR A 145 7.08 -6.63 -32.92
CA THR A 145 5.93 -7.55 -33.04
C THR A 145 4.83 -7.21 -32.03
N TRP A 146 5.21 -6.87 -30.80
CA TRP A 146 4.28 -6.44 -29.76
C TRP A 146 3.63 -5.08 -30.07
N ASN A 147 4.36 -4.11 -30.63
CA ASN A 147 3.79 -2.82 -31.04
C ASN A 147 2.77 -2.98 -32.17
N ASP A 148 3.06 -3.84 -33.15
CA ASP A 148 2.23 -3.98 -34.34
C ASP A 148 0.99 -4.84 -34.08
N THR A 149 1.09 -5.83 -33.19
CA THR A 149 0.06 -6.87 -33.04
C THR A 149 -0.40 -7.11 -31.60
N HIS A 150 0.32 -6.62 -30.61
CA HIS A 150 0.15 -6.94 -29.18
C HIS A 150 0.12 -8.45 -28.91
N ARG A 151 0.97 -9.21 -29.62
CA ARG A 151 1.12 -10.66 -29.46
C ARG A 151 2.53 -11.01 -28.99
N ASP A 152 2.74 -12.32 -28.88
CA ASP A 152 3.98 -12.96 -28.48
C ASP A 152 5.20 -12.41 -29.23
N PRO A 153 6.41 -12.47 -28.63
CA PRO A 153 6.75 -13.27 -27.44
C PRO A 153 6.69 -12.51 -26.11
N LEU A 154 6.42 -11.20 -26.10
CA LEU A 154 6.40 -10.38 -24.87
C LEU A 154 5.11 -10.49 -24.06
N THR A 155 4.07 -11.11 -24.61
CA THR A 155 2.80 -11.39 -23.91
C THR A 155 2.77 -12.71 -23.16
N ASN A 156 3.83 -13.53 -23.27
CA ASN A 156 3.87 -14.82 -22.61
C ASN A 156 3.97 -14.66 -21.08
N SER A 157 3.35 -15.59 -20.36
CA SER A 157 3.38 -15.64 -18.89
C SER A 157 4.63 -16.37 -18.37
N ALA A 158 4.88 -16.25 -17.06
CA ALA A 158 6.00 -16.94 -16.41
C ALA A 158 5.88 -18.48 -16.42
N ALA A 159 4.66 -19.03 -16.52
CA ALA A 159 4.41 -20.47 -16.59
C ALA A 159 3.10 -20.76 -17.32
N SER A 160 3.14 -21.58 -18.38
CA SER A 160 1.95 -22.05 -19.08
C SER A 160 1.25 -23.21 -18.35
N VAL A 161 1.94 -23.89 -17.44
CA VAL A 161 1.43 -25.03 -16.66
C VAL A 161 1.89 -24.89 -15.21
N ILE A 162 0.94 -25.07 -14.29
CA ILE A 162 1.19 -25.05 -12.84
C ILE A 162 0.64 -26.35 -12.25
N ALA A 163 1.46 -27.05 -11.45
CA ALA A 163 1.06 -28.26 -10.74
C ALA A 163 1.02 -28.00 -9.23
N MET A 164 -0.09 -28.37 -8.58
CA MET A 164 -0.25 -28.35 -7.14
C MET A 164 -0.23 -29.78 -6.62
N LEU A 165 0.78 -30.12 -5.81
CA LEU A 165 1.02 -31.49 -5.37
C LEU A 165 0.69 -31.65 -3.90
N ARG A 166 0.19 -32.83 -3.53
CA ARG A 166 0.00 -33.24 -2.15
C ARG A 166 0.93 -34.41 -1.84
N LEU A 167 1.44 -34.43 -0.62
CA LEU A 167 2.19 -35.56 -0.13
C LEU A 167 1.34 -36.82 -0.03
N PRO A 168 1.92 -38.01 -0.24
CA PRO A 168 1.32 -39.27 0.15
C PRO A 168 0.92 -39.25 1.64
N GLN A 169 -0.19 -39.92 1.99
CA GLN A 169 -0.68 -39.95 3.37
C GLN A 169 0.32 -40.58 4.37
N ASN A 170 1.22 -41.43 3.87
CA ASN A 170 2.25 -42.12 4.63
C ASN A 170 3.64 -41.46 4.51
N ALA A 171 3.73 -40.21 4.06
CA ALA A 171 5.01 -39.51 3.98
C ALA A 171 5.58 -39.20 5.38
N THR A 172 6.76 -39.74 5.67
CA THR A 172 7.44 -39.61 6.98
C THR A 172 8.48 -38.49 7.03
N MET A 173 8.69 -37.79 5.90
CA MET A 173 9.72 -36.75 5.77
C MET A 173 9.61 -35.59 6.78
N PHE A 174 8.44 -35.40 7.38
CA PHE A 174 8.21 -34.37 8.41
C PHE A 174 8.33 -34.89 9.84
N ASP A 175 8.48 -36.20 10.04
CA ASP A 175 8.62 -36.80 11.38
C ASP A 175 9.97 -36.46 12.01
N THR A 176 10.99 -36.16 11.19
CA THR A 176 12.34 -35.81 11.61
C THR A 176 12.69 -34.33 11.44
N LEU A 177 11.90 -33.57 10.64
CA LEU A 177 12.24 -32.20 10.21
C LEU A 177 11.47 -31.07 10.91
N LEU A 178 10.43 -31.36 11.69
CA LEU A 178 9.63 -30.31 12.32
C LEU A 178 9.97 -30.15 13.80
N GLU A 179 10.63 -29.05 14.14
CA GLU A 179 10.35 -28.41 15.43
C GLU A 179 8.83 -28.10 15.48
N PRO A 180 8.12 -28.39 16.58
CA PRO A 180 6.68 -28.17 16.72
C PRO A 180 6.19 -26.72 16.51
N ARG A 181 7.10 -25.76 16.36
CA ARG A 181 6.81 -24.32 16.41
C ARG A 181 6.07 -23.78 15.18
N SER A 182 6.06 -24.49 14.07
CA SER A 182 5.48 -24.01 12.80
C SER A 182 4.10 -24.60 12.46
N ARG A 183 3.54 -25.47 13.31
CA ARG A 183 2.19 -26.03 13.12
C ARG A 183 1.31 -25.69 14.33
N PRO A 184 0.56 -24.59 14.30
CA PRO A 184 -0.44 -24.37 15.35
C PRO A 184 -1.50 -25.47 15.22
N SER A 185 -1.76 -26.18 16.32
CA SER A 185 -2.65 -27.36 16.40
C SER A 185 -4.11 -27.11 15.98
N THR A 186 -4.45 -25.85 15.68
CA THR A 186 -5.79 -25.36 15.39
C THR A 186 -6.15 -25.32 13.89
N TRP A 187 -5.17 -25.37 12.98
CA TRP A 187 -5.41 -25.12 11.54
C TRP A 187 -5.95 -26.34 10.77
N LEU A 188 -5.88 -27.54 11.34
CA LEU A 188 -6.28 -28.79 10.68
C LEU A 188 -7.44 -29.53 11.33
N ARG A 189 -8.20 -28.89 12.24
CA ARG A 189 -9.50 -29.47 12.60
C ARG A 189 -10.38 -29.39 11.36
N ARG A 190 -10.53 -30.53 10.67
CA ARG A 190 -11.62 -30.73 9.70
C ARG A 190 -12.89 -30.21 10.38
N PRO A 191 -13.64 -29.26 9.80
CA PRO A 191 -14.96 -28.96 10.32
C PRO A 191 -15.72 -30.29 10.39
N PRO A 192 -16.46 -30.57 11.49
CA PRO A 192 -17.27 -31.76 11.57
C PRO A 192 -18.17 -31.79 10.34
N VAL A 193 -18.13 -32.91 9.62
CA VAL A 193 -19.02 -33.17 8.49
C VAL A 193 -20.45 -33.00 9.03
N ARG A 194 -21.19 -32.04 8.47
CA ARG A 194 -22.65 -31.96 8.70
C ARG A 194 -23.35 -33.03 7.91
#